data_AF-A0AAD7TFS7-F1
#
_entry.id   AF-A0AAD7TFS7-F1
#
_cell.length_a   1.000
_cell.length_b   1.000
_cell.length_c   1.000
_cell.angle_alpha   90.00
_cell.angle_beta   90.00
_cell.angle_gamma   90.00
#
_symmetry.space_group_name_H-M   'P 1'
#
loop_
_entity.id
_entity.type
_entity.pdbx_description
1 polymer ?
#
loop_
_entity_poly.entity_id
_entity_poly.type
_entity_poly.pdbx_seq_one_letter_code
_entity_poly.pdbx_strand_id
1 'polypeptide(L)'
;MLSTYYTPLEVWYARSVIDKAHRLSSQDLSQTPITTTTPDDAFYILKSVLSRMLSSASVATVQRTSEQLRDVMDKDYVRVIKQKLDNVYKGSSAGPGARGDKAERENRQSFIILLNDLDISSSHMERLVKELSQSTLLPQHFLDSEVESVRSSLNQLINLVPKFRSTLRAGVEQLFNQLLRPKLRTFIPDVYKDVSYILDDDGYSAAELQDLVRKRFIKAWEGLIEGYKDTFTESNYRLFFGLALDVLVRPWEKFVVSLKFSELGAIRFDHDLRAVVAYLSSQTVFGDIRDKFVRLQQIATLLNLDSEEDVDEFYNGSGIAWQLSQQEARAVANLRV
;
A
#
# COMPACT_ATOMS: atom_id res chain seq x y z
N MET A 1 -28.89 -37.54 2.50
CA MET A 1 -28.79 -37.07 1.10
C MET A 1 -28.03 -35.75 1.01
N LEU A 2 -28.56 -34.64 1.55
CA LEU A 2 -27.89 -33.33 1.48
C LEU A 2 -26.50 -33.33 2.16
N SER A 3 -26.43 -33.75 3.42
CA SER A 3 -25.17 -33.83 4.17
C SER A 3 -24.19 -34.87 3.63
N THR A 4 -24.70 -36.02 3.18
CA THR A 4 -23.90 -37.19 2.80
C THR A 4 -23.32 -37.08 1.39
N TYR A 5 -24.05 -36.48 0.45
CA TYR A 5 -23.68 -36.47 -0.97
C TYR A 5 -23.61 -35.06 -1.54
N TYR A 6 -24.65 -34.24 -1.33
CA TYR A 6 -24.73 -32.90 -1.94
C TYR A 6 -23.61 -31.99 -1.47
N THR A 7 -23.44 -31.79 -0.15
CA THR A 7 -22.40 -30.91 0.40
C THR A 7 -20.99 -31.33 -0.03
N PRO A 8 -20.57 -32.62 0.11
CA PRO A 8 -19.26 -33.04 -0.39
C PRO A 8 -19.05 -32.81 -1.89
N LEU A 9 -20.07 -33.04 -2.73
CA LEU A 9 -19.99 -32.82 -4.17
C LEU A 9 -19.88 -31.34 -4.54
N GLU A 10 -20.65 -30.46 -3.91
CA GLU A 10 -20.58 -29.01 -4.13
C GLU A 10 -19.23 -28.44 -3.70
N VAL A 11 -18.69 -28.88 -2.56
CA VAL A 11 -17.38 -28.44 -2.08
C VAL A 11 -16.25 -28.97 -2.97
N TRP A 12 -16.33 -30.23 -3.41
CA TRP A 12 -15.38 -30.80 -4.37
C TRP A 12 -15.42 -30.05 -5.71
N TYR A 13 -16.62 -29.73 -6.20
CA TYR A 13 -16.81 -28.94 -7.41
C TYR A 13 -16.18 -27.55 -7.27
N ALA A 14 -16.51 -26.81 -6.20
CA ALA A 14 -15.96 -25.49 -5.93
C ALA A 14 -14.42 -25.52 -5.90
N ARG A 15 -13.82 -26.46 -5.14
CA ARG A 15 -12.37 -26.63 -5.07
C ARG A 15 -11.75 -26.90 -6.44
N SER A 16 -12.33 -27.84 -7.20
CA SER A 16 -11.79 -28.26 -8.49
C SER A 16 -11.83 -27.12 -9.52
N VAL A 17 -12.89 -26.33 -9.51
CA VAL A 17 -13.00 -25.20 -10.44
C VAL A 17 -12.13 -24.02 -10.00
N ILE A 18 -11.97 -23.76 -8.70
CA ILE A 18 -11.03 -22.74 -8.19
C ILE A 18 -9.58 -23.09 -8.55
N ASP A 19 -9.17 -24.35 -8.39
CA ASP A 19 -7.85 -24.82 -8.84
C ASP A 19 -7.70 -24.63 -10.36
N LYS A 20 -8.74 -24.95 -11.14
CA LYS A 20 -8.73 -24.72 -12.59
C LYS A 20 -8.63 -23.23 -12.95
N ALA A 21 -9.34 -22.35 -12.24
CA ALA A 21 -9.25 -20.90 -12.43
C ALA A 21 -7.81 -20.42 -12.22
N HIS A 22 -7.14 -20.88 -11.17
CA HIS A 22 -5.72 -20.56 -10.96
C HIS A 22 -4.78 -21.07 -12.04
N ARG A 23 -5.05 -22.23 -12.65
CA ARG A 23 -4.19 -22.83 -13.68
C ARG A 23 -4.37 -22.22 -15.05
N LEU A 24 -5.62 -21.85 -15.38
CA LEU A 24 -5.99 -21.31 -16.69
C LEU A 24 -6.06 -19.79 -16.71
N SER A 25 -5.79 -19.13 -15.58
CA SER A 25 -5.82 -17.68 -15.45
C SER A 25 -4.92 -16.99 -16.48
N SER A 26 -5.47 -16.00 -17.16
CA SER A 26 -4.72 -15.06 -17.99
C SER A 26 -4.76 -13.67 -17.39
N GLN A 27 -3.80 -12.82 -17.75
CA GLN A 27 -3.87 -11.39 -17.45
C GLN A 27 -4.97 -10.75 -18.28
N ASP A 28 -5.85 -9.97 -17.65
CA ASP A 28 -6.84 -9.19 -18.37
C ASP A 28 -6.24 -7.83 -18.75
N LEU A 29 -5.82 -7.74 -20.01
CA LEU A 29 -5.20 -6.55 -20.59
C LEU A 29 -6.23 -5.47 -20.97
N SER A 30 -7.53 -5.74 -20.81
CA SER A 30 -8.60 -4.79 -21.13
C SER A 30 -8.92 -3.83 -19.98
N GLN A 31 -8.39 -4.10 -18.77
CA GLN A 31 -8.60 -3.29 -17.58
C GLN A 31 -7.30 -2.71 -17.03
N THR A 32 -7.41 -1.52 -16.41
CA THR A 32 -6.32 -0.86 -15.71
C THR A 32 -6.79 -0.55 -14.29
N PRO A 33 -6.06 -0.98 -13.24
CA PRO A 33 -4.84 -1.79 -13.29
C PRO A 33 -5.09 -3.23 -13.77
N ILE A 34 -4.06 -3.87 -14.29
CA ILE A 34 -4.13 -5.26 -14.75
C ILE A 34 -4.32 -6.20 -13.54
N THR A 35 -5.26 -7.12 -13.69
CA THR A 35 -5.50 -8.28 -12.82
C THR A 35 -5.46 -9.55 -13.65
N THR A 36 -5.53 -10.72 -13.01
CA THR A 36 -5.84 -11.95 -13.72
C THR A 36 -7.35 -12.21 -13.75
N THR A 37 -7.80 -13.14 -14.59
CA THR A 37 -9.21 -13.60 -14.56
C THR A 37 -9.56 -14.38 -13.29
N THR A 38 -8.58 -14.74 -12.46
CA THR A 38 -8.74 -15.58 -11.27
C THR A 38 -9.83 -15.08 -10.32
N PRO A 39 -9.86 -13.78 -9.91
CA PRO A 39 -10.89 -13.29 -9.00
C PRO A 39 -12.29 -13.42 -9.59
N ASP A 40 -12.50 -13.02 -10.85
CA ASP A 40 -13.83 -13.08 -11.45
C ASP A 40 -14.33 -14.52 -11.59
N ASP A 41 -13.47 -15.42 -12.08
CA ASP A 41 -13.79 -16.85 -12.24
C ASP A 41 -14.12 -17.52 -10.89
N ALA A 42 -13.27 -17.31 -9.87
CA ALA A 42 -13.44 -17.92 -8.56
C ALA A 42 -14.71 -17.40 -7.85
N PHE A 43 -14.97 -16.10 -7.91
CA PHE A 43 -16.13 -15.51 -7.25
C PHE A 43 -17.44 -15.78 -8.00
N TYR A 44 -17.41 -15.90 -9.33
CA TYR A 44 -18.56 -16.39 -10.10
C TYR A 44 -18.98 -17.80 -9.66
N ILE A 45 -18.00 -18.70 -9.50
CA ILE A 45 -18.27 -20.08 -9.05
C ILE A 45 -18.73 -20.11 -7.59
N LEU A 46 -18.09 -19.34 -6.71
CA LEU A 46 -18.51 -19.24 -5.31
C LEU A 46 -19.96 -18.75 -5.20
N LYS A 47 -20.32 -17.70 -5.96
CA LYS A 47 -21.70 -17.21 -6.05
C LYS A 47 -22.66 -18.29 -6.53
N SER A 48 -22.29 -19.01 -7.59
CA SER A 48 -23.13 -20.07 -8.17
C SER A 48 -23.42 -21.19 -7.16
N VAL A 49 -22.38 -21.64 -6.45
CA VAL A 49 -22.50 -22.69 -5.42
C VAL A 49 -23.32 -22.22 -4.23
N LEU A 50 -23.07 -21.00 -3.73
CA LEU A 50 -23.83 -20.44 -2.60
C LEU A 50 -25.31 -20.26 -2.94
N SER A 51 -25.63 -19.77 -4.15
CA SER A 51 -27.02 -19.65 -4.59
C SER A 51 -27.72 -21.00 -4.71
N ARG A 52 -27.07 -22.04 -5.27
CA ARG A 52 -27.63 -23.41 -5.33
C ARG A 52 -27.87 -23.98 -3.92
N MET A 53 -26.92 -23.75 -3.02
CA MET A 53 -27.03 -24.19 -1.63
C MET A 53 -28.22 -23.54 -0.92
N LEU A 54 -28.54 -22.26 -1.20
CA LEU A 54 -29.73 -21.61 -0.63
C LEU A 54 -31.03 -22.26 -1.11
N SER A 55 -31.09 -22.74 -2.36
CA SER A 55 -32.24 -23.49 -2.88
C SER A 55 -32.46 -24.85 -2.22
N SER A 56 -31.55 -25.33 -1.36
CA SER A 56 -31.75 -26.55 -0.57
C SER A 56 -32.73 -26.38 0.60
N ALA A 57 -33.12 -25.15 0.95
CA ALA A 57 -34.04 -24.83 2.04
C ALA A 57 -33.66 -25.49 3.39
N SER A 58 -32.37 -25.73 3.63
CA SER A 58 -31.88 -26.42 4.83
C SER A 58 -30.79 -25.60 5.55
N VAL A 59 -31.13 -25.05 6.72
CA VAL A 59 -30.22 -24.22 7.53
C VAL A 59 -28.92 -24.96 7.84
N ALA A 60 -29.00 -26.22 8.24
CA ALA A 60 -27.83 -27.05 8.55
C ALA A 60 -26.93 -27.28 7.32
N THR A 61 -27.52 -27.42 6.13
CA THR A 61 -26.77 -27.57 4.88
C THR A 61 -26.06 -26.27 4.53
N VAL A 62 -26.71 -25.12 4.71
CA VAL A 62 -26.11 -23.79 4.49
C VAL A 62 -24.93 -23.57 5.44
N GLN A 63 -25.12 -23.77 6.74
CA GLN A 63 -24.09 -23.61 7.77
C GLN A 63 -22.84 -24.45 7.47
N ARG A 64 -23.04 -25.75 7.21
CA ARG A 64 -21.93 -26.67 6.96
C ARG A 64 -21.21 -26.36 5.66
N THR A 65 -21.96 -26.09 4.60
CA THR A 65 -21.37 -25.86 3.28
C THR A 65 -20.66 -24.50 3.24
N SER A 66 -21.21 -23.45 3.87
CA SER A 66 -20.52 -22.15 3.94
C SER A 66 -19.22 -22.23 4.73
N GLU A 67 -19.17 -23.01 5.81
CA GLU A 67 -17.93 -23.28 6.55
C GLU A 67 -16.89 -23.99 5.70
N GLN A 68 -17.27 -25.05 4.99
CA GLN A 68 -16.35 -25.77 4.10
C GLN A 68 -15.89 -24.92 2.91
N LEU A 69 -16.75 -24.05 2.37
CA LEU A 69 -16.37 -23.11 1.32
C LEU A 69 -15.42 -22.03 1.82
N ARG A 70 -15.55 -21.56 3.07
CA ARG A 70 -14.55 -20.67 3.68
C ARG A 70 -13.18 -21.34 3.71
N ASP A 71 -13.15 -22.61 4.10
CA ASP A 71 -11.94 -23.42 4.13
C ASP A 71 -11.31 -23.59 2.74
N VAL A 72 -12.13 -23.79 1.70
CA VAL A 72 -11.66 -23.83 0.30
C VAL A 72 -11.07 -22.48 -0.11
N MET A 73 -11.76 -21.37 0.15
CA MET A 73 -11.23 -20.05 -0.19
C MET A 73 -9.94 -19.72 0.57
N ASP A 74 -9.78 -20.19 1.81
CA ASP A 74 -8.53 -19.99 2.57
C ASP A 74 -7.37 -20.84 2.02
N LYS A 75 -7.61 -22.14 1.83
CA LYS A 75 -6.57 -23.14 1.54
C LYS A 75 -6.26 -23.32 0.06
N ASP A 76 -7.26 -23.17 -0.79
CA ASP A 76 -7.18 -23.46 -2.22
C ASP A 76 -7.15 -22.17 -3.06
N TYR A 77 -7.63 -21.04 -2.53
CA TYR A 77 -7.57 -19.73 -3.22
C TYR A 77 -6.43 -18.84 -2.70
N VAL A 78 -6.53 -18.33 -1.47
CA VAL A 78 -5.54 -17.38 -0.92
C VAL A 78 -4.15 -17.98 -0.82
N ARG A 79 -4.06 -19.21 -0.30
CA ARG A 79 -2.78 -19.89 -0.14
C ARG A 79 -2.07 -20.10 -1.49
N VAL A 80 -2.82 -20.36 -2.56
CA VAL A 80 -2.25 -20.53 -3.91
C VAL A 80 -1.72 -19.20 -4.44
N ILE A 81 -2.46 -18.10 -4.26
CA ILE A 81 -1.94 -16.76 -4.61
C ILE A 81 -0.67 -16.45 -3.80
N LYS A 82 -0.65 -16.74 -2.50
CA LYS A 82 0.54 -16.58 -1.66
C LYS A 82 1.72 -17.41 -2.16
N GLN A 83 1.50 -18.67 -2.53
CA GLN A 83 2.56 -19.51 -3.11
C GLN A 83 3.06 -18.96 -4.44
N LYS A 84 2.18 -18.43 -5.29
CA LYS A 84 2.58 -17.76 -6.54
C LYS A 84 3.46 -16.55 -6.24
N LEU A 85 3.06 -15.68 -5.30
CA LEU A 85 3.85 -14.53 -4.83
C LEU A 85 5.25 -14.98 -4.34
N ASP A 86 5.31 -15.98 -3.47
CA ASP A 86 6.57 -16.50 -2.93
C ASP A 86 7.49 -17.05 -4.03
N ASN A 87 6.94 -17.52 -5.15
CA ASN A 87 7.69 -18.17 -6.22
C ASN A 87 8.12 -17.22 -7.34
N VAL A 88 7.54 -16.01 -7.44
CA VAL A 88 7.89 -15.03 -8.51
C VAL A 88 9.39 -14.79 -8.60
N TYR A 89 10.09 -14.69 -7.46
CA TYR A 89 11.52 -14.39 -7.43
C TYR A 89 12.43 -15.62 -7.19
N LYS A 90 11.88 -16.81 -6.88
CA LYS A 90 12.68 -18.00 -6.54
C LYS A 90 13.39 -18.65 -7.74
N GLY A 91 12.91 -18.41 -8.96
CA GLY A 91 13.49 -18.95 -10.19
C GLY A 91 14.35 -17.96 -10.98
N SER A 92 14.51 -16.73 -10.47
CA SER A 92 15.08 -15.61 -11.23
C SER A 92 16.48 -15.26 -10.75
N SER A 93 17.44 -16.14 -11.00
CA SER A 93 18.86 -15.78 -10.98
C SER A 93 19.24 -15.13 -12.31
N ALA A 94 18.68 -13.95 -12.60
CA ALA A 94 19.10 -13.20 -13.77
C ALA A 94 20.38 -12.44 -13.41
N GLY A 95 21.50 -12.83 -14.03
CA GLY A 95 22.78 -12.13 -13.86
C GLY A 95 22.71 -10.66 -14.32
N PRO A 96 23.72 -9.83 -13.97
CA PRO A 96 23.72 -8.41 -14.29
C PRO A 96 23.62 -8.15 -15.81
N GLY A 97 22.88 -7.11 -16.21
CA GLY A 97 22.72 -6.63 -17.58
C GLY A 97 21.26 -6.50 -18.05
N ALA A 98 21.05 -6.05 -19.29
CA ALA A 98 19.72 -5.71 -19.84
C ALA A 98 18.69 -6.85 -19.79
N ARG A 99 19.14 -8.12 -19.87
CA ARG A 99 18.26 -9.28 -19.71
C ARG A 99 17.79 -9.45 -18.26
N GLY A 100 18.64 -9.12 -17.28
CA GLY A 100 18.27 -9.09 -15.86
C GLY A 100 17.28 -7.99 -15.55
N ASP A 101 17.50 -6.79 -16.08
CA ASP A 101 16.60 -5.66 -15.87
C ASP A 101 15.19 -5.92 -16.44
N LYS A 102 15.12 -6.54 -17.62
CA LYS A 102 13.83 -6.95 -18.22
C LYS A 102 13.12 -7.98 -17.35
N ALA A 103 13.84 -9.02 -16.90
CA ALA A 103 13.27 -10.06 -16.04
C ALA A 103 12.79 -9.49 -14.70
N GLU A 104 13.51 -8.54 -14.09
CA GLU A 104 13.08 -7.87 -12.86
C GLU A 104 11.77 -7.10 -13.07
N ARG A 105 11.63 -6.38 -14.20
CA ARG A 105 10.40 -5.65 -14.55
C ARG A 105 9.21 -6.59 -14.72
N GLU A 106 9.38 -7.69 -15.47
CA GLU A 106 8.33 -8.69 -15.69
C GLU A 106 7.91 -9.38 -14.38
N ASN A 107 8.89 -9.74 -13.54
CA ASN A 107 8.65 -10.31 -12.22
C ASN A 107 7.91 -9.34 -11.30
N ARG A 108 8.34 -8.08 -11.26
CA ARG A 108 7.67 -7.02 -10.49
C ARG A 108 6.22 -6.85 -10.95
N GLN A 109 5.98 -6.77 -12.25
CA GLN A 109 4.63 -6.64 -12.79
C GLN A 109 3.76 -7.84 -12.40
N SER A 110 4.29 -9.06 -12.56
CA SER A 110 3.58 -10.29 -12.18
C SER A 110 3.26 -10.34 -10.68
N PHE A 111 4.19 -9.88 -9.85
CA PHE A 111 3.99 -9.79 -8.40
C PHE A 111 2.88 -8.79 -8.05
N ILE A 112 2.88 -7.61 -8.67
CA ILE A 112 1.87 -6.57 -8.45
C ILE A 112 0.48 -7.05 -8.89
N ILE A 113 0.37 -7.71 -10.04
CA ILE A 113 -0.90 -8.24 -10.54
C ILE A 113 -1.53 -9.21 -9.52
N LEU A 114 -0.74 -10.10 -8.90
CA LEU A 114 -1.24 -11.01 -7.86
C LEU A 114 -1.69 -10.27 -6.59
N LEU A 115 -1.09 -9.13 -6.26
CA LEU A 115 -1.55 -8.27 -5.15
C LEU A 115 -2.86 -7.57 -5.50
N ASN A 116 -3.02 -7.12 -6.74
CA ASN A 116 -4.27 -6.55 -7.23
C ASN A 116 -5.39 -7.61 -7.22
N ASP A 117 -5.09 -8.86 -7.58
CA ASP A 117 -6.06 -9.95 -7.49
C ASP A 117 -6.61 -10.10 -6.06
N LEU A 118 -5.77 -10.01 -5.03
CA LEU A 118 -6.20 -10.06 -3.62
C LEU A 118 -7.06 -8.86 -3.21
N ASP A 119 -6.78 -7.68 -3.76
CA ASP A 119 -7.55 -6.46 -3.51
C ASP A 119 -8.95 -6.55 -4.13
N ILE A 120 -9.03 -6.94 -5.41
CA ILE A 120 -10.29 -7.18 -6.11
C ILE A 120 -11.08 -8.31 -5.43
N SER A 121 -10.40 -9.39 -5.03
CA SER A 121 -11.03 -10.48 -4.28
C SER A 121 -11.68 -10.02 -2.97
N SER A 122 -11.06 -9.06 -2.29
CA SER A 122 -11.62 -8.48 -1.06
C SER A 122 -12.94 -7.76 -1.35
N SER A 123 -12.95 -6.94 -2.40
CA SER A 123 -14.15 -6.21 -2.84
C SER A 123 -15.25 -7.15 -3.35
N HIS A 124 -14.88 -8.19 -4.09
CA HIS A 124 -15.81 -9.22 -4.57
C HIS A 124 -16.44 -10.00 -3.42
N MET A 125 -15.67 -10.36 -2.39
CA MET A 125 -16.20 -11.03 -1.20
C MET A 125 -17.20 -10.14 -0.44
N GLU A 126 -16.85 -8.88 -0.19
CA GLU A 126 -17.74 -7.91 0.47
C GLU A 126 -19.06 -7.75 -0.30
N ARG A 127 -18.97 -7.59 -1.63
CA ARG A 127 -20.14 -7.48 -2.52
C ARG A 127 -20.99 -8.73 -2.52
N LEU A 128 -20.37 -9.91 -2.65
CA LEU A 128 -21.06 -11.19 -2.71
C LEU A 128 -21.83 -11.47 -1.42
N VAL A 129 -21.19 -11.28 -0.27
CA VAL A 129 -21.82 -11.48 1.05
C VAL A 129 -23.00 -10.53 1.23
N LYS A 130 -22.84 -9.25 0.85
CA LYS A 130 -23.92 -8.26 0.90
C LYS A 130 -25.09 -8.67 -0.01
N GLU A 131 -24.80 -9.05 -1.26
CA GLU A 131 -25.80 -9.46 -2.24
C GLU A 131 -26.61 -10.68 -1.74
N LEU A 132 -25.93 -11.73 -1.27
CA LEU A 132 -26.59 -12.94 -0.78
C LEU A 132 -27.40 -12.68 0.51
N SER A 133 -26.91 -11.83 1.40
CA SER A 133 -27.60 -11.48 2.66
C SER A 133 -28.88 -10.68 2.44
N GLN A 134 -28.97 -9.97 1.31
CA GLN A 134 -30.12 -9.18 0.88
C GLN A 134 -30.97 -9.89 -0.19
N SER A 135 -30.62 -11.12 -0.53
CA SER A 135 -31.29 -11.87 -1.59
C SER A 135 -32.72 -12.25 -1.21
N THR A 136 -33.64 -12.14 -2.18
CA THR A 136 -35.02 -12.62 -2.05
C THR A 136 -35.11 -14.15 -1.88
N LEU A 137 -34.03 -14.88 -2.18
CA LEU A 137 -33.94 -16.33 -1.95
C LEU A 137 -34.08 -16.70 -0.47
N LEU A 138 -33.70 -15.80 0.45
CA LEU A 138 -33.78 -16.08 1.89
C LEU A 138 -35.23 -16.23 2.36
N PRO A 139 -36.11 -15.20 2.27
CA PRO A 139 -37.51 -15.36 2.66
C PRO A 139 -38.30 -16.31 1.73
N GLN A 140 -37.80 -16.59 0.52
CA GLN A 140 -38.45 -17.52 -0.40
C GLN A 140 -38.26 -19.00 -0.01
N HIS A 141 -37.10 -19.37 0.53
CA HIS A 141 -36.75 -20.76 0.81
C HIS A 141 -36.71 -21.13 2.29
N PHE A 142 -36.69 -20.16 3.20
CA PHE A 142 -36.55 -20.38 4.63
C PHE A 142 -37.68 -19.73 5.42
N LEU A 143 -37.97 -20.27 6.61
CA LEU A 143 -38.94 -19.65 7.52
C LEU A 143 -38.39 -18.33 8.07
N ASP A 144 -39.27 -17.39 8.43
CA ASP A 144 -38.86 -16.10 9.01
C ASP A 144 -37.95 -16.25 10.24
N SER A 145 -38.19 -17.30 11.06
CA SER A 145 -37.36 -17.63 12.22
C SER A 145 -35.95 -18.15 11.87
N GLU A 146 -35.75 -18.64 10.65
CA GLU A 146 -34.51 -19.25 10.17
C GLU A 146 -33.65 -18.29 9.35
N VAL A 147 -34.26 -17.29 8.70
CA VAL A 147 -33.59 -16.34 7.80
C VAL A 147 -32.37 -15.70 8.44
N GLU A 148 -32.45 -15.26 9.70
CA GLU A 148 -31.32 -14.60 10.36
C GLU A 148 -30.16 -15.57 10.65
N SER A 149 -30.45 -16.84 10.96
CA SER A 149 -29.43 -17.88 11.14
C SER A 149 -28.68 -18.16 9.83
N VAL A 150 -29.41 -18.25 8.72
CA VAL A 150 -28.83 -18.42 7.37
C VAL A 150 -27.99 -17.20 6.99
N ARG A 151 -28.52 -15.99 7.21
CA ARG A 151 -27.82 -14.73 6.95
C ARG A 151 -26.52 -14.63 7.76
N SER A 152 -26.54 -14.96 9.04
CA SER A 152 -25.35 -15.01 9.89
C SER A 152 -24.29 -15.98 9.34
N SER A 153 -24.72 -17.14 8.86
CA SER A 153 -23.85 -18.16 8.27
C SER A 153 -23.17 -17.70 6.98
N LEU A 154 -23.86 -16.90 6.16
CA LEU A 154 -23.30 -16.26 4.96
C LEU A 154 -22.34 -15.13 5.35
N ASN A 155 -22.73 -14.30 6.32
CA ASN A 155 -21.91 -13.18 6.80
C ASN A 155 -20.55 -13.65 7.33
N GLN A 156 -20.42 -14.85 7.87
CA GLN A 156 -19.14 -15.40 8.29
C GLN A 156 -18.09 -15.50 7.16
N LEU A 157 -18.49 -15.52 5.87
CA LEU A 157 -17.55 -15.47 4.74
C LEU A 157 -16.73 -14.17 4.73
N ILE A 158 -17.26 -13.08 5.30
CA ILE A 158 -16.55 -11.79 5.42
C ILE A 158 -15.25 -11.90 6.22
N ASN A 159 -15.14 -12.91 7.09
CA ASN A 159 -13.94 -13.17 7.88
C ASN A 159 -12.71 -13.56 7.03
N LEU A 160 -12.91 -13.87 5.74
CA LEU A 160 -11.81 -14.06 4.79
C LEU A 160 -11.21 -12.74 4.30
N VAL A 161 -11.96 -11.63 4.30
CA VAL A 161 -11.48 -10.32 3.81
C VAL A 161 -10.26 -9.84 4.61
N PRO A 162 -10.23 -9.89 5.96
CA PRO A 162 -9.02 -9.60 6.73
C PRO A 162 -7.83 -10.47 6.35
N LYS A 163 -8.04 -11.75 6.00
CA LYS A 163 -6.95 -12.66 5.57
C LYS A 163 -6.40 -12.27 4.20
N PHE A 164 -7.27 -11.88 3.26
CA PHE A 164 -6.86 -11.38 1.94
C PHE A 164 -6.01 -10.11 2.11
N ARG A 165 -6.53 -9.14 2.87
CA ARG A 165 -5.85 -7.87 3.18
C ARG A 165 -4.52 -8.09 3.92
N SER A 166 -4.46 -9.04 4.85
CA SER A 166 -3.22 -9.37 5.55
C SER A 166 -2.17 -9.98 4.62
N THR A 167 -2.57 -10.89 3.72
CA THR A 167 -1.66 -11.50 2.74
C THR A 167 -1.15 -10.46 1.75
N LEU A 168 -2.05 -9.60 1.27
CA LEU A 168 -1.73 -8.48 0.40
C LEU A 168 -0.73 -7.53 1.06
N ARG A 169 -0.99 -7.09 2.29
CA ARG A 169 -0.11 -6.17 3.02
C ARG A 169 1.29 -6.74 3.18
N ALA A 170 1.40 -8.00 3.59
CA ALA A 170 2.69 -8.68 3.70
C ALA A 170 3.42 -8.75 2.34
N GLY A 171 2.68 -8.98 1.24
CA GLY A 171 3.24 -8.97 -0.10
C GLY A 171 3.73 -7.58 -0.55
N VAL A 172 2.96 -6.51 -0.31
CA VAL A 172 3.39 -5.13 -0.58
C VAL A 172 4.65 -4.78 0.21
N GLU A 173 4.71 -5.14 1.49
CA GLU A 173 5.89 -4.95 2.35
C GLU A 173 7.10 -5.75 1.84
N GLN A 174 6.91 -6.99 1.38
CA GLN A 174 7.96 -7.79 0.76
C GLN A 174 8.51 -7.12 -0.50
N LEU A 175 7.64 -6.71 -1.44
CA LEU A 175 8.04 -6.05 -2.67
C LEU A 175 8.81 -4.76 -2.39
N PHE A 176 8.29 -3.95 -1.47
CA PHE A 176 8.93 -2.71 -1.02
C PHE A 176 10.34 -2.97 -0.47
N ASN A 177 10.46 -3.92 0.47
CA ASN A 177 11.74 -4.23 1.12
C ASN A 177 12.78 -4.78 0.14
N GLN A 178 12.34 -5.53 -0.87
CA GLN A 178 13.22 -6.15 -1.85
C GLN A 178 13.68 -5.15 -2.93
N LEU A 179 12.77 -4.35 -3.49
CA LEU A 179 13.07 -3.54 -4.68
C LEU A 179 13.29 -2.05 -4.40
N LEU A 180 12.51 -1.47 -3.48
CA LEU A 180 12.48 -0.02 -3.29
C LEU A 180 13.38 0.42 -2.14
N ARG A 181 13.32 -0.29 -1.01
CA ARG A 181 14.05 0.06 0.21
C ARG A 181 15.58 0.16 0.01
N PRO A 182 16.25 -0.69 -0.79
CA PRO A 182 17.68 -0.53 -1.07
C PRO A 182 17.99 0.78 -1.81
N LYS A 183 17.14 1.18 -2.76
CA LYS A 183 17.29 2.40 -3.56
C LYS A 183 17.09 3.67 -2.73
N LEU A 184 16.26 3.61 -1.68
CA LEU A 184 16.04 4.72 -0.76
C LEU A 184 17.25 5.05 0.12
N ARG A 185 18.24 4.15 0.25
CA ARG A 185 19.39 4.35 1.14
C ARG A 185 20.29 5.52 0.72
N THR A 186 20.50 5.69 -0.59
CA THR A 186 21.33 6.79 -1.13
C THR A 186 20.50 7.97 -1.59
N PHE A 187 19.16 7.86 -1.58
CA PHE A 187 18.26 8.84 -2.15
C PHE A 187 18.48 10.26 -1.61
N ILE A 188 18.47 10.45 -0.28
CA ILE A 188 18.68 11.79 0.31
C ILE A 188 20.09 12.32 0.03
N PRO A 189 21.18 11.57 0.29
CA PRO A 189 22.53 12.00 -0.10
C PRO A 189 22.67 12.41 -1.57
N ASP A 190 22.03 11.68 -2.48
CA ASP A 190 22.10 11.96 -3.93
C ASP A 190 21.34 13.26 -4.29
N VAL A 191 20.18 13.51 -3.65
CA VAL A 191 19.40 14.75 -3.83
C VAL A 191 20.20 15.97 -3.38
N TYR A 192 20.84 15.88 -2.21
CA TYR A 192 21.59 16.97 -1.58
C TYR A 192 23.07 17.03 -1.97
N LYS A 193 23.51 16.20 -2.91
CA LYS A 193 24.90 16.14 -3.33
C LYS A 193 25.41 17.53 -3.77
N ASP A 194 26.52 18.00 -3.23
CA ASP A 194 27.11 19.31 -3.55
C ASP A 194 26.16 20.51 -3.27
N VAL A 195 25.18 20.36 -2.38
CA VAL A 195 24.31 21.44 -1.90
C VAL A 195 24.80 21.94 -0.54
N SER A 196 24.98 23.26 -0.42
CA SER A 196 25.30 23.95 0.84
C SER A 196 24.14 24.87 1.22
N TYR A 197 23.85 24.97 2.52
CA TYR A 197 22.97 26.00 3.08
C TYR A 197 23.74 27.05 3.89
N ILE A 198 25.07 27.11 3.76
CA ILE A 198 25.84 28.29 4.17
C ILE A 198 25.90 29.19 2.93
N LEU A 199 25.00 30.17 2.87
CA LEU A 199 24.77 31.03 1.71
C LEU A 199 24.93 32.51 2.07
N ASP A 200 25.59 33.24 1.19
CA ASP A 200 25.54 34.71 1.08
C ASP A 200 24.48 35.13 0.04
N ASP A 201 24.36 36.43 -0.24
CA ASP A 201 23.35 36.96 -1.17
C ASP A 201 23.49 36.39 -2.60
N ASP A 202 24.73 36.30 -3.10
CA ASP A 202 25.03 35.74 -4.41
C ASP A 202 24.73 34.23 -4.45
N GLY A 203 25.12 33.50 -3.40
CA GLY A 203 24.86 32.07 -3.24
C GLY A 203 23.36 31.76 -3.13
N TYR A 204 22.60 32.57 -2.40
CA TYR A 204 21.15 32.45 -2.31
C TYR A 204 20.49 32.66 -3.67
N SER A 205 20.85 33.74 -4.37
CA SER A 205 20.34 34.06 -5.70
C SER A 205 20.65 32.95 -6.71
N ALA A 206 21.86 32.40 -6.67
CA ALA A 206 22.25 31.27 -7.51
C ALA A 206 21.48 29.99 -7.16
N ALA A 207 21.31 29.67 -5.87
CA ALA A 207 20.54 28.51 -5.41
C ALA A 207 19.07 28.61 -5.82
N GLU A 208 18.49 29.82 -5.76
CA GLU A 208 17.12 30.08 -6.19
C GLU A 208 16.91 29.87 -7.68
N LEU A 209 17.82 30.40 -8.50
CA LEU A 209 17.78 30.21 -9.95
C LEU A 209 17.93 28.73 -10.35
N GLN A 210 18.84 28.00 -9.68
CA GLN A 210 19.15 26.62 -10.03
C GLN A 210 18.06 25.64 -9.56
N ASP A 211 17.48 25.85 -8.38
CA ASP A 211 16.42 25.02 -7.79
C ASP A 211 16.77 23.51 -7.74
N LEU A 212 18.02 23.21 -7.36
CA LEU A 212 18.61 21.88 -7.49
C LEU A 212 17.91 20.81 -6.66
N VAL A 213 17.63 21.09 -5.38
CA VAL A 213 17.06 20.11 -4.44
C VAL A 213 15.71 19.63 -4.95
N ARG A 214 14.79 20.55 -5.26
CA ARG A 214 13.47 20.23 -5.80
C ARG A 214 13.57 19.45 -7.11
N LYS A 215 14.35 19.93 -8.09
CA LYS A 215 14.48 19.27 -9.40
C LYS A 215 15.06 17.86 -9.29
N ARG A 216 16.10 17.68 -8.46
CA ARG A 216 16.73 16.37 -8.24
C ARG A 216 15.81 15.44 -7.47
N PHE A 217 15.12 15.93 -6.44
CA PHE A 217 14.15 15.15 -5.68
C PHE A 217 13.06 14.62 -6.60
N ILE A 218 12.41 15.50 -7.38
CA ILE A 218 11.33 15.12 -8.30
C ILE A 218 11.83 14.06 -9.28
N LYS A 219 12.95 14.32 -9.96
CA LYS A 219 13.52 13.39 -10.94
C LYS A 219 13.85 12.02 -10.32
N ALA A 220 14.48 12.01 -9.14
CA ALA A 220 14.84 10.78 -8.44
C ALA A 220 13.59 10.02 -7.96
N TRP A 221 12.58 10.74 -7.46
CA TRP A 221 11.33 10.17 -7.01
C TRP A 221 10.56 9.54 -8.17
N GLU A 222 10.41 10.26 -9.29
CA GLU A 222 9.72 9.76 -10.49
C GLU A 222 10.36 8.48 -11.00
N GLY A 223 11.69 8.43 -11.12
CA GLY A 223 12.39 7.20 -11.51
C GLY A 223 12.26 6.06 -10.50
N LEU A 224 12.01 6.36 -9.22
CA LEU A 224 11.81 5.37 -8.17
C LEU A 224 10.40 4.76 -8.20
N ILE A 225 9.37 5.58 -8.48
CA ILE A 225 7.97 5.13 -8.55
C ILE A 225 7.52 4.72 -9.97
N GLU A 226 8.38 4.88 -10.97
CA GLU A 226 8.12 4.54 -12.36
C GLU A 226 7.65 3.07 -12.49
N GLY A 227 6.53 2.88 -13.17
CA GLY A 227 5.95 1.55 -13.40
C GLY A 227 5.34 0.89 -12.17
N TYR A 228 5.18 1.60 -11.04
CA TYR A 228 4.36 1.12 -9.90
C TYR A 228 2.96 1.74 -9.93
N LYS A 229 2.87 3.06 -10.14
CA LYS A 229 1.60 3.82 -10.06
C LYS A 229 0.50 3.26 -10.95
N ASP A 230 0.81 2.99 -12.22
CA ASP A 230 -0.18 2.53 -13.20
C ASP A 230 -0.43 1.02 -13.15
N THR A 231 0.40 0.27 -12.42
CA THR A 231 0.29 -1.19 -12.32
C THR A 231 -0.48 -1.62 -11.07
N PHE A 232 -0.39 -0.89 -9.98
CA PHE A 232 -1.12 -1.18 -8.75
C PHE A 232 -2.58 -0.72 -8.81
N THR A 233 -3.46 -1.37 -8.03
CA THR A 233 -4.71 -0.72 -7.60
C THR A 233 -4.40 0.51 -6.76
N GLU A 234 -5.33 1.45 -6.74
CA GLU A 234 -5.18 2.71 -6.01
C GLU A 234 -4.92 2.51 -4.51
N SER A 235 -5.62 1.55 -3.90
CA SER A 235 -5.44 1.15 -2.50
C SER A 235 -4.03 0.57 -2.26
N ASN A 236 -3.55 -0.29 -3.15
CA ASN A 236 -2.24 -0.94 -3.06
C ASN A 236 -1.11 0.06 -3.28
N TYR A 237 -1.26 0.94 -4.28
CA TYR A 237 -0.29 2.00 -4.53
C TYR A 237 -0.21 2.96 -3.34
N ARG A 238 -1.33 3.32 -2.72
CA ARG A 238 -1.35 4.14 -1.50
C ARG A 238 -0.57 3.49 -0.36
N LEU A 239 -0.75 2.19 -0.13
CA LEU A 239 0.02 1.46 0.88
C LEU A 239 1.53 1.46 0.57
N PHE A 240 1.89 1.15 -0.68
CA PHE A 240 3.28 1.11 -1.14
C PHE A 240 3.96 2.49 -1.05
N PHE A 241 3.29 3.54 -1.50
CA PHE A 241 3.76 4.93 -1.43
C PHE A 241 3.93 5.39 0.02
N GLY A 242 3.00 5.03 0.90
CA GLY A 242 3.09 5.32 2.33
C GLY A 242 4.34 4.71 2.96
N LEU A 243 4.65 3.44 2.66
CA LEU A 243 5.88 2.77 3.13
C LEU A 243 7.15 3.47 2.63
N ALA A 244 7.14 3.94 1.37
CA ALA A 244 8.26 4.68 0.80
C ALA A 244 8.53 5.98 1.55
N LEU A 245 7.48 6.75 1.85
CA LEU A 245 7.60 7.97 2.65
C LEU A 245 8.07 7.68 4.09
N ASP A 246 7.51 6.67 4.75
CA ASP A 246 7.89 6.31 6.11
C ASP A 246 9.38 5.95 6.25
N VAL A 247 9.95 5.32 5.22
CA VAL A 247 11.38 5.00 5.18
C VAL A 247 12.23 6.19 4.75
N LEU A 248 11.71 7.11 3.95
CA LEU A 248 12.45 8.28 3.44
C LEU A 248 12.60 9.40 4.48
N VAL A 249 11.55 9.69 5.24
CA VAL A 249 11.50 10.86 6.13
C VAL A 249 12.57 10.83 7.22
N ARG A 250 12.77 9.68 7.89
CA ARG A 250 13.73 9.59 9.00
C ARG A 250 15.19 9.81 8.57
N PRO A 251 15.71 9.18 7.50
CA PRO A 251 17.02 9.51 6.93
C PRO A 251 17.12 10.98 6.51
N TRP A 252 16.05 11.55 5.98
CA TRP A 252 16.03 12.96 5.59
C TRP A 252 16.21 13.89 6.79
N GLU A 253 15.45 13.66 7.87
CA GLU A 253 15.59 14.40 9.12
C GLU A 253 17.03 14.35 9.66
N LYS A 254 17.61 13.14 9.74
CA LYS A 254 19.00 12.94 10.19
C LYS A 254 20.01 13.66 9.30
N PHE A 255 19.78 13.66 8.00
CA PHE A 255 20.66 14.35 7.06
C PHE A 255 20.60 15.86 7.27
N VAL A 256 19.40 16.45 7.39
CA VAL A 256 19.22 17.89 7.63
C VAL A 256 19.92 18.33 8.92
N VAL A 257 19.80 17.54 10.00
CA VAL A 257 20.44 17.84 11.28
C VAL A 257 21.99 17.76 11.22
N SER A 258 22.55 17.15 10.18
CA SER A 258 24.01 17.13 9.95
C SER A 258 24.54 18.37 9.21
N LEU A 259 23.65 19.21 8.66
CA LEU A 259 24.01 20.41 7.90
C LEU A 259 24.19 21.62 8.81
N LYS A 260 24.75 22.69 8.24
CA LYS A 260 24.87 24.01 8.83
C LYS A 260 24.17 25.04 7.95
N PHE A 261 23.61 26.08 8.56
CA PHE A 261 22.72 27.02 7.89
C PHE A 261 23.14 28.47 8.21
N SER A 262 23.29 29.30 7.19
CA SER A 262 23.17 30.76 7.37
C SER A 262 21.69 31.15 7.44
N GLU A 263 21.37 32.42 7.75
CA GLU A 263 19.98 32.90 7.72
C GLU A 263 19.31 32.71 6.36
N LEU A 264 19.98 33.14 5.28
CA LEU A 264 19.53 32.89 3.91
C LEU A 264 19.43 31.40 3.58
N GLY A 265 20.35 30.60 4.13
CA GLY A 265 20.31 29.15 4.05
C GLY A 265 19.07 28.50 4.66
N ALA A 266 18.68 28.96 5.85
CA ALA A 266 17.49 28.48 6.55
C ALA A 266 16.20 28.82 5.76
N ILE A 267 16.12 30.03 5.21
CA ILE A 267 15.01 30.44 4.32
C ILE A 267 14.97 29.56 3.08
N ARG A 268 16.13 29.32 2.45
CA ARG A 268 16.23 28.48 1.24
C ARG A 268 15.81 27.03 1.52
N PHE A 269 16.26 26.45 2.64
CA PHE A 269 15.90 25.10 3.04
C PHE A 269 14.39 24.96 3.26
N ASP A 270 13.77 25.92 3.94
CA ASP A 270 12.33 25.91 4.17
C ASP A 270 11.54 25.99 2.84
N HIS A 271 11.99 26.80 1.88
CA HIS A 271 11.42 26.83 0.54
C HIS A 271 11.56 25.48 -0.19
N ASP A 272 12.76 24.88 -0.18
CA ASP A 272 13.03 23.56 -0.79
C ASP A 272 12.12 22.48 -0.20
N LEU A 273 12.01 22.42 1.14
CA LEU A 273 11.18 21.47 1.85
C LEU A 273 9.70 21.64 1.47
N ARG A 274 9.18 22.88 1.50
CA ARG A 274 7.79 23.17 1.12
C ARG A 274 7.51 22.76 -0.33
N ALA A 275 8.42 23.03 -1.25
CA ALA A 275 8.27 22.66 -2.66
C ALA A 275 8.22 21.12 -2.85
N VAL A 276 9.07 20.37 -2.16
CA VAL A 276 9.07 18.90 -2.22
C VAL A 276 7.81 18.31 -1.58
N VAL A 277 7.41 18.79 -0.41
CA VAL A 277 6.18 18.33 0.27
C VAL A 277 4.94 18.62 -0.57
N ALA A 278 4.87 19.80 -1.21
CA ALA A 278 3.80 20.14 -2.13
C ALA A 278 3.75 19.21 -3.34
N TYR A 279 4.92 18.90 -3.93
CA TYR A 279 5.01 17.93 -5.03
C TYR A 279 4.55 16.53 -4.61
N LEU A 280 5.04 15.99 -3.50
CA LEU A 280 4.61 14.68 -3.02
C LEU A 280 3.10 14.66 -2.75
N SER A 281 2.56 15.76 -2.22
CA SER A 281 1.13 15.88 -1.91
C SER A 281 0.27 15.86 -3.16
N SER A 282 0.78 16.37 -4.29
CA SER A 282 0.06 16.34 -5.57
C SER A 282 0.13 14.98 -6.26
N GLN A 283 1.04 14.09 -5.86
CA GLN A 283 1.17 12.74 -6.45
C GLN A 283 0.08 11.77 -6.01
N THR A 284 -0.61 12.05 -4.90
CA THR A 284 -1.64 11.19 -4.33
C THR A 284 -2.89 11.99 -4.01
N VAL A 285 -4.06 11.47 -4.38
CA VAL A 285 -5.36 12.09 -4.04
C VAL A 285 -5.78 11.74 -2.59
N PHE A 286 -5.07 10.82 -1.92
CA PHE A 286 -5.53 10.18 -0.69
C PHE A 286 -4.66 10.43 0.54
N GLY A 287 -5.25 11.13 1.52
CA GLY A 287 -4.70 11.30 2.87
C GLY A 287 -3.72 12.45 3.00
N ASP A 288 -3.59 12.97 4.22
CA ASP A 288 -2.65 14.05 4.50
C ASP A 288 -1.24 13.49 4.68
N ILE A 289 -0.48 13.41 3.57
CA ILE A 289 0.92 13.01 3.66
C ILE A 289 1.76 14.04 4.41
N ARG A 290 1.27 15.28 4.61
CA ARG A 290 2.00 16.35 5.28
C ARG A 290 2.26 16.01 6.74
N ASP A 291 1.37 15.24 7.36
CA ASP A 291 1.54 14.72 8.73
C ASP A 291 2.86 13.95 8.90
N LYS A 292 3.31 13.24 7.84
CA LYS A 292 4.59 12.53 7.87
C LYS A 292 5.80 13.47 7.89
N PHE A 293 5.65 14.71 7.45
CA PHE A 293 6.72 15.71 7.35
C PHE A 293 6.73 16.73 8.49
N VAL A 294 5.82 16.63 9.46
CA VAL A 294 5.68 17.60 10.57
C VAL A 294 6.99 17.85 11.30
N ARG A 295 7.78 16.82 11.59
CA ARG A 295 9.10 17.00 12.25
C ARG A 295 10.08 17.80 11.38
N LEU A 296 10.13 17.54 10.08
CA LEU A 296 10.97 18.32 9.15
C LEU A 296 10.49 19.77 9.03
N GLN A 297 9.17 20.00 9.02
CA GLN A 297 8.60 21.35 9.02
C GLN A 297 8.93 22.09 10.32
N GLN A 298 8.83 21.42 11.47
CA GLN A 298 9.23 21.97 12.77
C GLN A 298 10.73 22.30 12.82
N ILE A 299 11.59 21.47 12.21
CA ILE A 299 13.01 21.78 12.03
C ILE A 299 13.18 23.06 11.21
N ALA A 300 12.49 23.18 10.08
CA ALA A 300 12.55 24.38 9.24
C ALA A 300 12.07 25.64 9.99
N THR A 301 11.02 25.53 10.81
CA THR A 301 10.55 26.63 11.68
C THR A 301 11.63 27.06 12.68
N LEU A 302 12.26 26.12 13.38
CA LEU A 302 13.29 26.42 14.37
C LEU A 302 14.56 27.02 13.74
N LEU A 303 14.91 26.62 12.52
CA LEU A 303 16.04 27.19 11.79
C LEU A 303 15.81 28.65 11.35
N ASN A 304 14.55 29.09 11.27
CA ASN A 304 14.14 30.44 10.87
C ASN A 304 13.78 31.34 12.05
N LEU A 305 14.07 30.95 13.29
CA LEU A 305 13.90 31.85 14.45
C LEU A 305 14.83 33.05 14.33
N ASP A 306 14.48 34.18 14.93
CA ASP A 306 15.38 35.33 14.98
C ASP A 306 16.57 35.04 15.91
N SER A 307 17.71 35.69 15.67
CA SER A 307 18.94 35.46 16.47
C SER A 307 18.81 35.95 17.92
N GLU A 308 17.89 36.87 18.18
CA GLU A 308 17.58 37.41 19.51
C GLU A 308 16.50 36.59 20.25
N GLU A 309 15.85 35.64 19.57
CA GLU A 309 14.73 34.89 20.11
C GLU A 309 15.20 33.72 20.98
N ASP A 310 14.70 33.63 22.22
CA ASP A 310 15.01 32.51 23.12
C ASP A 310 14.25 31.26 22.66
N VAL A 311 15.01 30.22 22.29
CA VAL A 311 14.46 28.96 21.78
C VAL A 311 13.57 28.26 22.80
N ASP A 312 13.88 28.34 24.10
CA ASP A 312 13.07 27.72 25.14
C ASP A 312 11.77 28.49 25.36
N GLU A 313 11.82 29.83 25.34
CA GLU A 313 10.63 30.66 25.43
C GLU A 313 9.70 30.42 24.22
N PHE A 314 10.25 30.44 23.00
CA PHE A 314 9.49 30.15 21.78
C PHE A 314 8.90 28.74 21.79
N TYR A 315 9.70 27.72 22.15
CA TYR A 315 9.25 26.33 22.16
C TYR A 315 8.05 26.15 23.12
N ASN A 316 8.11 26.74 24.31
CA ASN A 316 7.05 26.60 25.32
C ASN A 316 5.86 27.55 25.09
N GLY A 317 6.09 28.72 24.48
CA GLY A 317 5.10 29.78 24.28
C GLY A 317 4.39 29.78 22.91
N SER A 318 4.93 29.11 21.89
CA SER A 318 4.43 29.18 20.50
C SER A 318 3.06 28.53 20.26
N GLY A 319 2.57 27.70 21.18
CA GLY A 319 1.31 26.94 21.00
C GLY A 319 1.39 25.84 19.91
N ILE A 320 2.58 25.58 19.37
CA ILE A 320 2.82 24.51 18.39
C ILE A 320 2.77 23.16 19.11
N ALA A 321 2.07 22.19 18.52
CA ALA A 321 2.10 20.79 18.96
C ALA A 321 3.41 20.12 18.55
N TRP A 322 4.49 20.38 19.31
CA TRP A 322 5.83 19.88 19.02
C TRP A 322 5.90 18.34 19.01
N GLN A 323 6.50 17.82 17.94
CA GLN A 323 6.89 16.40 17.80
C GLN A 323 8.38 16.20 18.08
N LEU A 324 9.16 17.28 18.06
CA LEU A 324 10.53 17.34 18.55
C LEU A 324 10.51 17.52 20.07
N SER A 325 11.47 16.94 20.77
CA SER A 325 11.75 17.26 22.17
C SER A 325 12.43 18.62 22.28
N GLN A 326 12.38 19.23 23.46
CA GLN A 326 13.07 20.50 23.73
C GLN A 326 14.60 20.41 23.50
N GLN A 327 15.20 19.25 23.79
CA GLN A 327 16.62 19.01 23.52
C GLN A 327 16.92 18.98 22.02
N GLU A 328 16.07 18.31 21.23
CA GLU A 328 16.17 18.34 19.76
C GLU A 328 15.98 19.75 19.23
N ALA A 329 15.04 20.52 19.77
CA ALA A 329 14.79 21.90 19.35
C ALA A 329 16.02 22.80 19.54
N ARG A 330 16.66 22.73 20.71
CA ARG A 330 17.93 23.43 20.98
C ARG A 330 19.05 22.98 20.03
N ALA A 331 19.16 21.67 19.78
CA ALA A 331 20.17 21.13 18.88
C ALA A 331 19.98 21.64 17.44
N VAL A 332 18.73 21.74 16.98
CA VAL A 332 18.37 22.30 15.66
C VAL A 332 18.71 23.79 15.57
N ALA A 333 18.36 24.59 16.59
CA ALA A 333 18.70 26.01 16.61
C ALA A 333 20.23 26.25 16.52
N ASN A 334 21.03 25.39 17.15
CA ASN A 334 22.50 25.41 17.11
C ASN A 334 23.11 24.96 15.76
N LEU A 335 22.29 24.64 14.75
CA LEU A 335 22.78 24.38 13.39
C LEU A 335 23.00 25.67 12.60
N ARG A 336 22.47 26.80 13.09
CA ARG A 336 22.71 28.13 12.52
C ARG A 336 24.16 28.57 12.80
N VAL A 337 24.81 29.18 11.81
CA VAL A 337 26.22 29.65 11.88
C VAL A 337 26.39 31.07 11.41
#